data_AF-A0A453CJL5-F1
#
_entry.id   AF-A0A453CJL5-F1
#
_cell.length_a   1.000
_cell.length_b   1.000
_cell.length_c   1.000
_cell.angle_alpha   90.00
_cell.angle_beta   90.00
_cell.angle_gamma   90.00
#
_symmetry.space_group_name_H-M   'P 1'
#
loop_
_entity.id
_entity.type
_entity.pdbx_description
1 polymer ?
#
loop_
_entity_poly.entity_id
_entity_poly.type
_entity_poly.pdbx_seq_one_letter_code
_entity_poly.pdbx_strand_id
1 'polypeptide(L)'
;MQVNGFTKYFAISFFWSFFQWFYSGGDHCGFSQFPTLGLRAWKHSFFFDFNLTYVGAGMICPHLVNISLLLGSILSWGVMWPLIADLKGNWYPADLPESSMRSLQGYKAFICIALILGDGIYNFTKIILKTVMSMLDKSKQKSAKNGEDTLSLVEQHRNEVFIRDSLPNWLAFLGYFALSVVAVITIPRMFPELKWYYAVVAYLLAPALGFSNAYGSGLTDINMAFNYGKVALLILAAAAGKEHGVVAGMVGCGMVKCMTSISADLMQDFKTGHLTLTSPRSMLIAQIIGTAIGCVISPLTFYVFYNAFDIGNQDSPWKAPYALIYRNIAILGVEGFSALPMHCLQLCCGFFAFALVANLMRDFLPQKYGKWVPLPMAMGFPFLVGASFAIDMCAGSLIVYIWHRIDRSKATHMVPAVASGFICGDGLWIFPASLLALAKITPPMCMAFASTH
;
A
#
# COMPACT_ATOMS: atom_id res chain seq x y z
N MET A 1 -15.89 22.94 14.84
CA MET A 1 -14.47 23.00 15.25
C MET A 1 -13.56 22.23 14.30
N GLN A 2 -13.85 20.96 13.98
CA GLN A 2 -13.03 20.12 13.09
C GLN A 2 -12.89 20.69 11.67
N VAL A 3 -13.99 21.18 11.06
CA VAL A 3 -13.95 21.78 9.71
C VAL A 3 -13.03 23.00 9.67
N ASN A 4 -13.11 23.90 10.65
CA ASN A 4 -12.24 25.07 10.71
C ASN A 4 -10.76 24.67 10.93
N GLY A 5 -10.52 23.63 11.74
CA GLY A 5 -9.19 23.03 11.88
C GLY A 5 -8.67 22.50 10.54
N PHE A 6 -9.46 21.65 9.88
CA PHE A 6 -9.14 21.11 8.55
C PHE A 6 -8.81 22.23 7.56
N THR A 7 -9.68 23.23 7.37
CA THR A 7 -9.47 24.33 6.42
C THR A 7 -8.22 25.14 6.73
N LYS A 8 -7.93 25.39 8.02
CA LYS A 8 -6.72 26.12 8.42
C LYS A 8 -5.44 25.36 8.04
N TYR A 9 -5.35 24.09 8.42
CA TYR A 9 -4.14 23.28 8.15
C TYR A 9 -4.01 22.91 6.68
N PHE A 10 -5.14 22.76 5.98
CA PHE A 10 -5.18 22.66 4.53
C PHE A 10 -4.56 23.88 3.84
N ALA A 11 -4.96 25.10 4.22
CA ALA A 11 -4.39 26.31 3.64
C ALA A 11 -2.89 26.43 3.96
N ILE A 12 -2.49 26.15 5.21
CA ILE A 12 -1.07 26.13 5.60
C ILE A 12 -0.28 25.16 4.72
N SER A 13 -0.80 23.95 4.53
CA SER A 13 -0.11 22.94 3.73
C SER A 13 0.00 23.34 2.27
N PHE A 14 -1.08 23.85 1.67
CA PHE A 14 -1.08 24.30 0.28
C PHE A 14 -0.05 25.43 0.04
N PHE A 15 -0.02 26.45 0.91
CA PHE A 15 0.95 27.53 0.79
C PHE A 15 2.38 27.08 1.10
N TRP A 16 2.56 26.12 2.00
CA TRP A 16 3.87 25.52 2.26
C TRP A 16 4.39 24.76 1.04
N SER A 17 3.57 23.94 0.39
CA SER A 17 3.95 23.22 -0.83
C SER A 17 4.26 24.16 -1.99
N PHE A 18 3.51 25.26 -2.14
CA PHE A 18 3.86 26.34 -3.07
C PHE A 18 5.22 26.95 -2.76
N PHE A 19 5.47 27.27 -1.49
CA PHE A 19 6.73 27.83 -1.05
C PHE A 19 7.89 26.86 -1.33
N GLN A 20 7.73 25.57 -1.02
CA GLN A 20 8.73 24.55 -1.34
C GLN A 20 9.00 24.43 -2.84
N TRP A 21 7.93 24.42 -3.65
CA TRP A 21 8.06 24.37 -5.11
C TRP A 21 8.92 25.54 -5.62
N PHE A 22 8.71 26.76 -5.10
CA PHE A 22 9.43 27.96 -5.52
C PHE A 22 10.98 27.86 -5.40
N TYR A 23 11.49 27.04 -4.47
CA TYR A 23 12.93 26.82 -4.23
C TYR A 23 13.50 25.52 -4.85
N SER A 24 12.70 24.79 -5.64
CA SER A 24 13.06 23.49 -6.22
C SER A 24 13.59 23.55 -7.67
N GLY A 25 14.15 24.70 -8.08
CA GLY A 25 14.51 25.04 -9.47
C GLY A 25 15.72 24.32 -10.08
N GLY A 26 16.00 23.07 -9.70
CA GLY A 26 17.10 22.29 -10.28
C GLY A 26 17.28 20.90 -9.64
N ASP A 27 18.26 20.14 -10.14
CA ASP A 27 18.59 18.81 -9.63
C ASP A 27 19.17 18.91 -8.22
N HIS A 28 18.57 18.17 -7.27
CA HIS A 28 18.92 18.22 -5.84
C HIS A 28 18.74 19.59 -5.15
N CYS A 29 17.79 20.40 -5.63
CA CYS A 29 17.47 21.70 -5.03
C CYS A 29 16.19 21.66 -4.18
N GLY A 30 16.15 22.48 -3.12
CA GLY A 30 14.95 22.78 -2.34
C GLY A 30 14.96 22.24 -0.91
N PHE A 31 13.93 22.60 -0.15
CA PHE A 31 13.78 22.19 1.26
C PHE A 31 13.72 20.66 1.44
N SER A 32 13.30 19.94 0.40
CA SER A 32 13.31 18.47 0.37
C SER A 32 14.72 17.87 0.42
N GLN A 33 15.78 18.66 0.27
CA GLN A 33 17.17 18.21 0.37
C GLN A 33 17.90 18.82 1.57
N PHE A 34 17.19 19.48 2.49
CA PHE A 34 17.81 20.15 3.63
C PHE A 34 18.47 19.13 4.58
N PRO A 35 19.80 19.19 4.82
CA PRO A 35 20.53 18.20 5.62
C PRO A 35 20.33 18.43 7.12
N THR A 36 19.09 18.27 7.62
CA THR A 36 18.69 18.42 9.03
C THR A 36 19.57 17.66 10.01
N LEU A 37 20.02 16.47 9.64
CA LEU A 37 20.85 15.58 10.47
C LEU A 37 22.34 15.60 10.07
N GLY A 38 22.75 16.56 9.24
CA GLY A 38 24.09 16.70 8.71
C GLY A 38 24.30 16.03 7.34
N LEU A 39 25.36 16.44 6.64
CA LEU A 39 25.64 16.01 5.25
C LEU A 39 25.92 14.51 5.11
N ARG A 40 26.51 13.88 6.13
CA ARG A 40 26.76 12.44 6.13
C ARG A 40 25.47 11.63 6.22
N ALA A 41 24.55 12.07 7.08
CA ALA A 41 23.22 11.46 7.22
C ALA A 41 22.40 11.66 5.94
N TRP A 42 22.48 12.84 5.33
CA TRP A 42 21.84 13.14 4.05
C TRP A 42 22.26 12.19 2.92
N LYS A 43 23.56 11.85 2.82
CA LYS A 43 24.06 10.85 1.84
C LYS A 43 23.42 9.46 2.00
N HIS A 44 23.00 9.11 3.21
CA HIS A 44 22.28 7.87 3.51
C HIS A 44 20.75 8.06 3.56
N SER A 45 20.25 9.13 2.95
CA SER A 45 18.83 9.49 2.91
C SER A 45 18.20 9.80 4.29
N PHE A 46 18.99 10.05 5.34
CA PHE A 46 18.48 10.46 6.64
C PHE A 46 18.41 11.99 6.72
N PHE A 47 17.27 12.53 6.34
CA PHE A 47 16.92 13.94 6.48
C PHE A 47 15.39 14.09 6.57
N PHE A 48 14.93 15.17 7.19
CA PHE A 48 13.53 15.59 7.16
C PHE A 48 13.25 16.32 5.84
N ASP A 49 12.30 15.83 5.04
CA ASP A 49 11.99 16.36 3.70
C ASP A 49 10.98 17.52 3.72
N PHE A 50 10.44 17.82 4.91
CA PHE A 50 9.41 18.83 5.15
C PHE A 50 8.10 18.60 4.37
N ASN A 51 7.85 17.37 3.90
CA ASN A 51 6.64 17.01 3.19
C ASN A 51 5.49 16.80 4.20
N LEU A 52 4.53 17.71 4.16
CA LEU A 52 3.38 17.68 5.06
C LEU A 52 2.44 16.50 4.80
N THR A 53 2.45 15.90 3.60
CA THR A 53 1.73 14.65 3.35
C THR A 53 2.29 13.52 4.20
N TYR A 54 3.61 13.36 4.30
CA TYR A 54 4.22 12.31 5.13
C TYR A 54 4.07 12.59 6.62
N VAL A 55 4.17 13.86 7.04
CA VAL A 55 3.88 14.26 8.42
C VAL A 55 2.41 13.94 8.76
N GLY A 56 1.47 14.32 7.90
CA GLY A 56 0.05 14.03 8.06
C GLY A 56 -0.25 12.53 8.09
N ALA A 57 0.35 11.75 7.19
CA ALA A 57 0.26 10.29 7.22
C ALA A 57 0.79 9.72 8.54
N GLY A 58 1.94 10.21 9.02
CA GLY A 58 2.51 9.85 10.32
C GLY A 58 1.62 10.18 11.52
N MET A 59 0.79 11.23 11.44
CA MET A 59 -0.18 11.58 12.47
C MET A 59 -1.38 10.62 12.52
N ILE A 60 -1.77 10.02 11.40
CA ILE A 60 -2.91 9.08 11.30
C ILE A 60 -2.46 7.65 11.58
N CYS A 61 -1.29 7.27 11.08
CA CYS A 61 -0.76 5.92 11.24
C CYS A 61 -0.48 5.60 12.72
N PRO A 62 -0.75 4.36 13.17
CA PRO A 62 -0.39 3.95 14.52
C PRO A 62 1.12 4.14 14.78
N HIS A 63 1.48 4.57 15.99
CA HIS A 63 2.88 4.78 16.38
C HIS A 63 3.78 3.56 16.09
N LEU A 64 3.24 2.34 16.20
CA LEU A 64 3.95 1.12 15.88
C LEU A 64 4.39 1.05 14.42
N VAL A 65 3.57 1.53 13.47
CA VAL A 65 3.91 1.58 12.05
C VAL A 65 5.09 2.53 11.84
N ASN A 66 5.01 3.74 12.39
CA ASN A 66 6.06 4.75 12.25
C ASN A 66 7.39 4.28 12.87
N ILE A 67 7.36 3.67 14.06
CA ILE A 67 8.55 3.09 14.69
C ILE A 67 9.11 1.94 13.85
N SER A 68 8.24 1.09 13.28
CA SER A 68 8.68 0.00 12.40
C SER A 68 9.32 0.53 11.11
N LEU A 69 8.78 1.62 10.54
CA LEU A 69 9.40 2.32 9.41
C LEU A 69 10.78 2.87 9.79
N LEU A 70 10.92 3.46 10.97
CA LEU A 70 12.21 3.97 11.44
C LEU A 70 13.23 2.85 11.70
N LEU A 71 12.81 1.74 12.30
CA LEU A 71 13.67 0.57 12.48
C LEU A 71 14.09 -0.01 11.13
N GLY A 72 13.16 -0.08 10.17
CA GLY A 72 13.45 -0.48 8.80
C GLY A 72 14.43 0.45 8.10
N SER A 73 14.32 1.76 8.30
CA SER A 73 15.22 2.74 7.68
C SER A 73 16.63 2.68 8.27
N ILE A 74 16.76 2.59 9.60
CA ILE A 74 18.04 2.41 10.30
C ILE A 74 18.72 1.12 9.83
N LEU A 75 17.98 0.01 9.78
CA LEU A 75 18.54 -1.28 9.37
C LEU A 75 18.99 -1.25 7.90
N SER A 76 18.19 -0.70 7.00
CA SER A 76 18.48 -0.68 5.56
C SER A 76 19.55 0.34 5.18
N TRP A 77 19.23 1.63 5.26
CA TRP A 77 20.10 2.71 4.80
C TRP A 77 21.19 3.08 5.79
N GLY A 78 20.99 2.80 7.09
CA GLY A 78 21.98 3.07 8.12
C GLY A 78 23.05 1.99 8.26
N VAL A 79 22.69 0.71 8.07
CA VAL A 79 23.58 -0.43 8.34
C VAL A 79 23.81 -1.30 7.11
N MET A 80 22.77 -1.86 6.51
CA MET A 80 22.92 -2.89 5.47
C MET A 80 23.50 -2.37 4.16
N TRP A 81 22.98 -1.27 3.61
CA TRP A 81 23.44 -0.77 2.31
C TRP A 81 24.89 -0.27 2.34
N PRO A 82 25.34 0.48 3.37
CA PRO A 82 26.75 0.81 3.50
C PRO A 82 27.65 -0.43 3.55
N LEU A 83 27.31 -1.42 4.37
CA LEU A 83 28.12 -2.65 4.52
C LEU A 83 28.15 -3.50 3.24
N ILE A 84 27.03 -3.60 2.52
CA ILE A 84 26.97 -4.34 1.25
C ILE A 84 27.70 -3.56 0.15
N ALA A 85 27.64 -2.23 0.17
CA ALA A 85 28.36 -1.39 -0.79
C ALA A 85 29.88 -1.53 -0.65
N ASP A 86 30.40 -1.68 0.56
CA ASP A 86 31.83 -1.92 0.83
C ASP A 86 32.32 -3.28 0.29
N LEU A 87 31.40 -4.23 0.03
CA LEU A 87 31.69 -5.56 -0.52
C LEU A 87 31.55 -5.64 -2.05
N LYS A 88 31.49 -4.48 -2.73
CA LYS A 88 31.47 -4.37 -4.20
C LYS A 88 32.70 -5.07 -4.81
N GLY A 89 32.48 -5.90 -5.82
CA GLY A 89 33.53 -6.71 -6.46
C GLY A 89 33.61 -8.16 -5.94
N ASN A 90 33.25 -8.40 -4.67
CA ASN A 90 33.22 -9.74 -4.08
C ASN A 90 31.81 -10.35 -4.10
N TRP A 91 30.80 -9.58 -3.69
CA TRP A 91 29.41 -10.04 -3.59
C TRP A 91 28.57 -9.74 -4.83
N TYR A 92 28.97 -8.73 -5.61
CA TYR A 92 28.38 -8.41 -6.90
C TYR A 92 29.41 -7.76 -7.84
N PRO A 93 29.30 -7.95 -9.16
CA PRO A 93 30.27 -7.43 -10.13
C PRO A 93 30.37 -5.90 -10.08
N ALA A 94 31.59 -5.37 -10.14
CA ALA A 94 31.84 -3.94 -10.09
C ALA A 94 31.44 -3.20 -11.39
N ASP A 95 31.40 -3.92 -12.51
CA ASP A 95 31.18 -3.38 -13.86
C ASP A 95 29.70 -3.17 -14.20
N LEU A 96 28.79 -3.61 -13.34
CA LEU A 96 27.36 -3.45 -13.57
C LEU A 96 26.87 -2.08 -13.09
N PRO A 97 26.02 -1.38 -13.86
CA PRO A 97 25.40 -0.15 -13.42
C PRO A 97 24.59 -0.39 -12.15
N GLU A 98 24.54 0.60 -11.26
CA GLU A 98 23.82 0.49 -9.97
C GLU A 98 22.31 0.24 -10.15
N SER A 99 21.75 0.56 -11.32
CA SER A 99 20.37 0.24 -11.70
C SER A 99 20.13 -1.24 -12.04
N SER A 100 21.18 -2.04 -12.23
CA SER A 100 21.07 -3.45 -12.61
C SER A 100 20.55 -4.33 -11.46
N MET A 101 19.72 -5.31 -11.80
CA MET A 101 19.15 -6.26 -10.82
C MET A 101 20.20 -7.16 -10.13
N ARG A 102 21.39 -7.26 -10.71
CA ARG A 102 22.53 -7.99 -10.13
C ARG A 102 23.42 -7.11 -9.25
N SER A 103 23.11 -5.81 -9.13
CA SER A 103 23.83 -4.85 -8.29
C SER A 103 23.17 -4.72 -6.90
N LEU A 104 23.60 -3.72 -6.12
CA LEU A 104 22.99 -3.31 -4.85
C LEU A 104 21.46 -3.14 -4.92
N GLN A 105 20.91 -2.70 -6.06
CA GLN A 105 19.46 -2.53 -6.23
C GLN A 105 18.70 -3.87 -6.17
N GLY A 106 19.34 -4.96 -6.59
CA GLY A 106 18.82 -6.32 -6.41
C GLY A 106 18.63 -6.65 -4.94
N TYR A 107 19.66 -6.44 -4.11
CA TYR A 107 19.57 -6.68 -2.66
C TYR A 107 18.50 -5.82 -2.00
N LYS A 108 18.40 -4.53 -2.37
CA LYS A 108 17.34 -3.61 -1.91
C LYS A 108 15.95 -4.16 -2.19
N ALA A 109 15.72 -4.60 -3.42
CA ALA A 109 14.42 -5.10 -3.84
C ALA A 109 14.07 -6.48 -3.26
N PHE A 110 14.98 -7.46 -3.33
CA PHE A 110 14.67 -8.83 -2.95
C PHE A 110 14.52 -9.01 -1.44
N ILE A 111 15.30 -8.29 -0.63
CA ILE A 111 15.15 -8.34 0.83
C ILE A 111 13.83 -7.68 1.26
N CYS A 112 13.46 -6.56 0.63
CA CYS A 112 12.15 -5.92 0.79
C CYS A 112 11.02 -6.91 0.43
N ILE A 113 11.14 -7.59 -0.71
CA ILE A 113 10.16 -8.60 -1.15
C ILE A 113 10.07 -9.76 -0.15
N ALA A 114 11.18 -10.26 0.37
CA ALA A 114 11.20 -11.35 1.33
C ALA A 114 10.46 -10.98 2.63
N LEU A 115 10.70 -9.78 3.16
CA LEU A 115 9.97 -9.25 4.33
C LEU A 115 8.46 -9.15 4.05
N ILE A 116 8.09 -8.52 2.94
CA ILE A 116 6.71 -8.29 2.55
C ILE A 116 5.97 -9.60 2.26
N LEU A 117 6.63 -10.57 1.62
CA LEU A 117 6.05 -11.86 1.28
C LEU A 117 5.90 -12.74 2.52
N GLY A 118 6.89 -12.76 3.43
CA GLY A 118 6.80 -13.49 4.69
C GLY A 118 5.65 -12.99 5.56
N ASP A 119 5.52 -11.67 5.70
CA ASP A 119 4.38 -11.05 6.38
C ASP A 119 3.05 -11.35 5.69
N GLY A 120 3.02 -11.20 4.36
CA GLY A 120 1.84 -11.44 3.54
C GLY A 120 1.33 -12.88 3.63
N ILE A 121 2.22 -13.87 3.55
CA ILE A 121 1.87 -15.30 3.66
C ILE A 121 1.35 -15.65 5.05
N TYR A 122 1.97 -15.12 6.11
CA TYR A 122 1.49 -15.33 7.47
C TYR A 122 0.07 -14.80 7.65
N ASN A 123 -0.15 -13.53 7.29
CA ASN A 123 -1.45 -12.88 7.44
C ASN A 123 -2.53 -13.51 6.55
N PHE A 124 -2.17 -13.89 5.33
CA PHE A 124 -3.04 -14.64 4.42
C PHE A 124 -3.48 -15.98 5.05
N THR A 125 -2.53 -16.76 5.55
CA THR A 125 -2.80 -18.06 6.17
C THR A 125 -3.65 -17.91 7.43
N LYS A 126 -3.31 -16.95 8.30
CA LYS A 126 -4.04 -16.64 9.53
C LYS A 126 -5.49 -16.26 9.26
N ILE A 127 -5.76 -15.39 8.29
CA ILE A 127 -7.13 -14.98 7.95
C ILE A 127 -7.93 -16.13 7.36
N ILE A 128 -7.34 -16.93 6.48
CA ILE A 128 -8.02 -18.11 5.92
C ILE A 128 -8.37 -19.09 7.02
N LEU A 129 -7.43 -19.41 7.91
CA LEU A 129 -7.68 -20.31 9.04
C LEU A 129 -8.77 -19.77 9.97
N LYS A 130 -8.71 -18.48 10.34
CA LYS A 130 -9.72 -17.84 11.19
C LYS A 130 -11.11 -17.84 10.53
N THR A 131 -11.17 -17.61 9.22
CA THR A 131 -12.40 -17.67 8.42
C THR A 131 -12.99 -19.08 8.46
N VAL A 132 -12.18 -20.11 8.16
CA VAL A 132 -12.61 -21.51 8.16
C VAL A 132 -13.06 -21.94 9.56
N MET A 133 -12.29 -21.65 10.61
CA MET A 133 -12.65 -21.98 11.99
C MET A 133 -13.96 -21.32 12.41
N SER A 134 -14.12 -20.03 12.12
CA SER A 134 -15.36 -19.31 12.47
C SER A 134 -16.58 -19.82 11.70
N MET A 135 -16.41 -20.25 10.45
CA MET A 135 -17.49 -20.90 9.68
C MET A 135 -17.91 -22.24 10.30
N LEU A 136 -16.95 -23.05 10.72
CA LEU A 136 -17.20 -24.33 11.40
C LEU A 136 -17.89 -24.11 12.76
N ASP A 137 -17.46 -23.10 13.52
CA ASP A 137 -18.07 -22.79 14.82
C ASP A 137 -19.50 -22.24 14.69
N LYS A 138 -19.76 -21.37 13.71
CA LYS A 138 -21.13 -20.90 13.41
C LYS A 138 -22.04 -22.03 12.95
N SER A 139 -21.51 -23.02 12.22
CA SER A 139 -22.27 -24.22 11.84
C SER A 139 -22.68 -25.04 13.07
N LYS A 140 -21.83 -25.11 14.11
CA LYS A 140 -22.13 -25.77 15.39
C LYS A 140 -23.07 -24.96 16.29
N GLN A 141 -22.93 -23.63 16.34
CA GLN A 141 -23.76 -22.76 17.17
C GLN A 141 -25.18 -22.54 16.63
N LYS A 142 -25.46 -22.84 15.36
CA LYS A 142 -26.81 -22.77 14.78
C LYS A 142 -27.83 -23.69 15.46
N SER A 143 -27.36 -24.60 16.33
CA SER A 143 -28.20 -25.48 17.16
C SER A 143 -28.49 -24.95 18.58
N ALA A 144 -27.92 -23.83 19.00
CA ALA A 144 -28.05 -23.34 20.37
C ALA A 144 -27.96 -21.81 20.47
N LYS A 145 -29.06 -21.09 20.28
CA LYS A 145 -29.34 -19.83 21.01
C LYS A 145 -30.77 -19.32 20.80
N ASN A 146 -31.58 -19.46 21.85
CA ASN A 146 -32.68 -18.57 22.19
C ASN A 146 -32.16 -17.59 23.25
N GLY A 147 -32.43 -16.28 23.08
CA GLY A 147 -32.35 -15.28 24.15
C GLY A 147 -31.34 -14.15 23.91
N GLU A 148 -31.86 -12.99 23.46
CA GLU A 148 -31.35 -11.62 23.76
C GLU A 148 -32.28 -10.61 23.03
N ASP A 149 -33.37 -10.16 23.65
CA ASP A 149 -34.54 -9.59 22.92
C ASP A 149 -34.52 -8.07 22.65
N THR A 150 -33.56 -7.28 23.13
CA THR A 150 -33.60 -5.81 22.93
C THR A 150 -32.55 -5.29 21.94
N LEU A 151 -31.31 -5.77 22.04
CA LEU A 151 -30.29 -5.51 21.02
C LEU A 151 -30.67 -6.21 19.70
N SER A 152 -31.31 -7.37 19.79
CA SER A 152 -31.80 -8.11 18.63
C SER A 152 -32.92 -7.39 17.90
N LEU A 153 -33.83 -6.64 18.55
CA LEU A 153 -34.91 -5.94 17.86
C LEU A 153 -34.40 -4.83 16.93
N VAL A 154 -33.42 -4.03 17.39
CA VAL A 154 -32.79 -2.99 16.55
C VAL A 154 -32.02 -3.64 15.39
N GLU A 155 -31.32 -4.74 15.67
CA GLU A 155 -30.55 -5.46 14.64
C GLU A 155 -31.46 -6.22 13.66
N GLN A 156 -32.58 -6.75 14.13
CA GLN A 156 -33.65 -7.34 13.33
C GLN A 156 -34.29 -6.30 12.42
N HIS A 157 -34.60 -5.11 12.95
CA HIS A 157 -35.15 -4.03 12.14
C HIS A 157 -34.17 -3.58 11.05
N ARG A 158 -32.88 -3.42 11.37
CA ARG A 158 -31.85 -3.13 10.37
C ARG A 158 -31.72 -4.23 9.33
N ASN A 159 -31.76 -5.50 9.76
CA ASN A 159 -31.71 -6.65 8.86
C ASN A 159 -32.94 -6.71 7.94
N GLU A 160 -34.13 -6.43 8.45
CA GLU A 160 -35.36 -6.43 7.67
C GLU A 160 -35.32 -5.37 6.56
N VAL A 161 -34.91 -4.14 6.90
CA VAL A 161 -34.74 -3.06 5.93
C VAL A 161 -33.68 -3.41 4.88
N PHE A 162 -32.54 -3.97 5.31
CA PHE A 162 -31.46 -4.36 4.40
C PHE A 162 -31.86 -5.51 3.45
N ILE A 163 -32.57 -6.53 3.96
CA ILE A 163 -32.99 -7.69 3.17
C ILE A 163 -34.09 -7.31 2.18
N ARG A 164 -35.05 -6.47 2.59
CA ARG A 164 -36.18 -6.04 1.74
C ARG A 164 -35.72 -5.36 0.45
N ASP A 165 -34.68 -4.54 0.56
CA ASP A 165 -34.10 -3.82 -0.58
C ASP A 165 -32.86 -4.52 -1.19
N SER A 166 -32.52 -5.73 -0.74
CA SER A 166 -31.43 -6.50 -1.33
C SER A 166 -31.73 -6.90 -2.78
N LEU A 167 -30.67 -7.18 -3.55
CA LEU A 167 -30.80 -7.68 -4.91
C LEU A 167 -31.03 -9.19 -4.91
N PRO A 168 -31.85 -9.70 -5.84
CA PRO A 168 -32.02 -11.14 -6.00
C PRO A 168 -30.70 -11.79 -6.42
N ASN A 169 -30.31 -12.85 -5.72
CA ASN A 169 -29.03 -13.55 -5.94
C ASN A 169 -28.83 -13.99 -7.40
N TRP A 170 -29.90 -14.39 -8.10
CA TRP A 170 -29.82 -14.79 -9.51
C TRP A 170 -29.29 -13.66 -10.41
N LEU A 171 -29.71 -12.42 -10.16
CA LEU A 171 -29.23 -11.27 -10.93
C LEU A 171 -27.73 -11.01 -10.68
N ALA A 172 -27.26 -11.23 -9.44
CA ALA A 172 -25.85 -11.12 -9.11
C ALA A 172 -25.02 -12.22 -9.80
N PHE A 173 -25.50 -13.47 -9.81
CA PHE A 173 -24.82 -14.57 -10.51
C PHE A 173 -24.79 -14.35 -12.02
N LEU A 174 -25.90 -13.93 -12.61
CA LEU A 174 -25.99 -13.65 -14.05
C LEU A 174 -25.09 -12.47 -14.44
N GLY A 175 -25.13 -11.39 -13.66
CA GLY A 175 -24.28 -10.22 -13.88
C GLY A 175 -22.79 -10.54 -13.75
N TYR A 176 -22.41 -11.31 -12.73
CA TYR A 176 -21.04 -11.78 -12.56
C TYR A 176 -20.59 -12.65 -13.73
N PHE A 177 -21.41 -13.63 -14.14
CA PHE A 177 -21.10 -14.50 -15.27
C PHE A 177 -20.92 -13.69 -16.56
N ALA A 178 -21.87 -12.82 -16.90
CA ALA A 178 -21.80 -12.00 -18.11
C ALA A 178 -20.56 -11.08 -18.13
N LEU A 179 -20.28 -10.38 -17.03
CA LEU A 179 -19.11 -9.49 -16.94
C LEU A 179 -17.79 -10.27 -16.94
N SER A 180 -17.75 -11.45 -16.32
CA SER A 180 -16.56 -12.31 -16.36
C SER A 180 -16.25 -12.80 -17.78
N VAL A 181 -17.27 -13.17 -18.57
CA VAL A 181 -17.11 -13.56 -19.98
C VAL A 181 -16.54 -12.40 -20.79
N VAL A 182 -17.10 -11.18 -20.63
CA VAL A 182 -16.58 -9.98 -21.31
C VAL A 182 -15.12 -9.74 -20.93
N ALA A 183 -14.77 -9.85 -19.65
CA ALA A 183 -13.41 -9.61 -19.20
C ALA A 183 -12.42 -10.70 -19.68
N VAL A 184 -12.81 -11.97 -19.68
CA VAL A 184 -12.00 -13.09 -20.22
C VAL A 184 -11.73 -12.92 -21.72
N ILE A 185 -12.62 -12.27 -22.47
CA ILE A 185 -12.39 -11.99 -23.89
C ILE A 185 -11.53 -10.74 -24.08
N THR A 186 -11.83 -9.66 -23.35
CA THR A 186 -11.18 -8.35 -23.56
C THR A 186 -9.75 -8.31 -23.04
N ILE A 187 -9.48 -8.89 -21.86
CA ILE A 187 -8.16 -8.78 -21.21
C ILE A 187 -7.06 -9.47 -22.05
N PRO A 188 -7.23 -10.71 -22.55
CA PRO A 188 -6.23 -11.33 -23.42
C PRO A 188 -6.05 -10.63 -24.77
N ARG A 189 -7.05 -9.88 -25.25
CA ARG A 189 -6.89 -9.05 -26.46
C ARG A 189 -6.05 -7.80 -26.20
N MET A 190 -6.18 -7.22 -25.01
CA MET A 190 -5.37 -6.07 -24.61
C MET A 190 -3.95 -6.47 -24.22
N PHE A 191 -3.79 -7.64 -23.59
CA PHE A 191 -2.52 -8.21 -23.18
C PHE A 191 -2.38 -9.65 -23.70
N PRO A 192 -1.86 -9.85 -24.93
CA PRO A 192 -1.72 -11.17 -25.56
C PRO A 192 -0.95 -12.19 -24.71
N GLU A 193 -0.06 -11.70 -23.85
CA GLU A 193 0.77 -12.49 -22.94
C GLU A 193 -0.02 -13.22 -21.87
N LEU A 194 -1.19 -12.69 -21.48
CA LEU A 194 -2.12 -13.39 -20.59
C LEU A 194 -3.06 -14.26 -21.43
N LYS A 195 -2.70 -15.53 -21.59
CA LYS A 195 -3.58 -16.50 -22.26
C LYS A 195 -4.92 -16.62 -21.54
N TRP A 196 -5.99 -16.79 -22.32
CA TRP A 196 -7.38 -16.80 -21.85
C TRP A 196 -7.65 -17.76 -20.69
N TYR A 197 -6.97 -18.91 -20.65
CA TYR A 197 -7.17 -19.90 -19.58
C TYR A 197 -6.72 -19.40 -18.21
N TYR A 198 -5.68 -18.55 -18.13
CA TYR A 198 -5.28 -17.93 -16.85
C TYR A 198 -6.36 -16.97 -16.35
N ALA A 199 -6.98 -16.20 -17.26
CA ALA A 199 -8.08 -15.31 -16.92
C ALA A 199 -9.30 -16.11 -16.42
N VAL A 200 -9.65 -17.21 -17.08
CA VAL A 200 -10.75 -18.10 -16.64
C VAL A 200 -10.50 -18.64 -15.23
N VAL A 201 -9.31 -19.17 -14.96
CA VAL A 201 -8.97 -19.69 -13.63
C VAL A 201 -9.03 -18.58 -12.57
N ALA A 202 -8.52 -17.39 -12.88
CA ALA A 202 -8.57 -16.25 -11.95
C ALA A 202 -10.02 -15.86 -11.62
N TYR A 203 -10.90 -15.76 -12.62
CA TYR A 203 -12.32 -15.50 -12.39
C TYR A 203 -13.01 -16.64 -11.64
N LEU A 204 -12.71 -17.91 -11.94
CA LEU A 204 -13.31 -19.03 -11.21
C LEU A 204 -12.98 -19.01 -9.71
N LEU A 205 -11.74 -18.64 -9.35
CA LEU A 205 -11.29 -18.56 -7.96
C LEU A 205 -11.70 -17.25 -7.26
N ALA A 206 -12.06 -16.21 -8.03
CA ALA A 206 -12.30 -14.88 -7.50
C ALA A 206 -13.41 -14.80 -6.44
N PRO A 207 -14.58 -15.46 -6.56
CA PRO A 207 -15.61 -15.41 -5.52
C PRO A 207 -15.13 -16.00 -4.19
N ALA A 208 -14.35 -17.08 -4.21
CA ALA A 208 -13.82 -17.72 -3.01
C ALA A 208 -12.78 -16.82 -2.31
N LEU A 209 -11.85 -16.24 -3.08
CA LEU A 209 -10.84 -15.32 -2.56
C LEU A 209 -11.46 -14.00 -2.09
N GLY A 210 -12.40 -13.45 -2.85
CA GLY A 210 -13.13 -12.24 -2.52
C GLY A 210 -13.97 -12.39 -1.26
N PHE A 211 -14.69 -13.51 -1.12
CA PHE A 211 -15.40 -13.85 0.11
C PHE A 211 -14.45 -13.95 1.31
N SER A 212 -13.34 -14.66 1.15
CA SER A 212 -12.34 -14.84 2.23
C SER A 212 -11.75 -13.50 2.67
N ASN A 213 -11.44 -12.62 1.72
CA ASN A 213 -10.93 -11.28 2.01
C ASN A 213 -12.01 -10.39 2.65
N ALA A 214 -13.24 -10.36 2.12
CA ALA A 214 -14.33 -9.56 2.67
C ALA A 214 -14.69 -10.00 4.09
N TYR A 215 -14.77 -11.32 4.34
CA TYR A 215 -15.01 -11.87 5.67
C TYR A 215 -13.86 -11.58 6.64
N GLY A 216 -12.62 -11.76 6.18
CA GLY A 216 -11.41 -11.40 6.92
C GLY A 216 -11.40 -9.92 7.32
N SER A 217 -11.57 -9.03 6.35
CA SER A 217 -11.70 -7.58 6.55
C SER A 217 -12.83 -7.25 7.52
N GLY A 218 -13.99 -7.91 7.43
CA GLY A 218 -15.10 -7.69 8.36
C GLY A 218 -14.76 -8.04 9.82
N LEU A 219 -13.88 -9.03 10.05
CA LEU A 219 -13.46 -9.47 11.39
C LEU A 219 -12.23 -8.76 11.93
N THR A 220 -11.32 -8.32 11.07
CA THR A 220 -10.02 -7.76 11.47
C THR A 220 -9.84 -6.29 11.10
N ASP A 221 -10.75 -5.74 10.29
CA ASP A 221 -10.66 -4.40 9.70
C ASP A 221 -9.40 -4.19 8.85
N ILE A 222 -8.91 -5.26 8.20
CA ILE A 222 -7.72 -5.24 7.37
C ILE A 222 -8.03 -5.84 6.00
N ASN A 223 -7.93 -5.03 4.95
CA ASN A 223 -8.03 -5.47 3.56
C ASN A 223 -6.69 -6.04 3.08
N MET A 224 -6.69 -7.33 2.73
CA MET A 224 -5.49 -8.09 2.40
C MET A 224 -5.31 -8.29 0.88
N ALA A 225 -6.08 -7.59 0.04
CA ALA A 225 -6.10 -7.77 -1.42
C ALA A 225 -4.72 -7.70 -2.08
N PHE A 226 -3.83 -6.85 -1.58
CA PHE A 226 -2.45 -6.77 -2.07
C PHE A 226 -1.65 -8.06 -1.84
N ASN A 227 -1.91 -8.79 -0.75
CA ASN A 227 -1.26 -10.07 -0.47
C ASN A 227 -1.83 -11.18 -1.35
N TYR A 228 -3.15 -11.24 -1.54
CA TYR A 228 -3.78 -12.14 -2.53
C TYR A 228 -3.19 -11.91 -3.93
N GLY A 229 -3.08 -10.65 -4.35
CA GLY A 229 -2.49 -10.27 -5.63
C GLY A 229 -1.04 -10.73 -5.77
N LYS A 230 -0.18 -10.55 -4.75
CA LYS A 230 1.22 -11.00 -4.79
C LYS A 230 1.37 -12.53 -4.86
N VAL A 231 0.50 -13.28 -4.18
CA VAL A 231 0.47 -14.75 -4.30
C VAL A 231 0.06 -15.15 -5.71
N ALA A 232 -1.00 -14.54 -6.25
CA ALA A 232 -1.44 -14.78 -7.63
C ALA A 232 -0.36 -14.40 -8.65
N LEU A 233 0.37 -13.30 -8.41
CA LEU A 233 1.50 -12.87 -9.22
C LEU A 233 2.55 -13.96 -9.34
N LEU A 234 3.02 -14.52 -8.21
CA LEU A 234 4.04 -15.56 -8.19
C LEU A 234 3.57 -16.82 -8.93
N ILE A 235 2.34 -17.26 -8.67
CA ILE A 235 1.78 -18.48 -9.29
C ILE A 235 1.64 -18.30 -10.80
N LEU A 236 1.03 -17.19 -11.24
CA LEU A 236 0.78 -16.94 -12.67
C LEU A 236 2.07 -16.64 -13.43
N ALA A 237 3.01 -15.90 -12.82
CA ALA A 237 4.32 -15.65 -13.41
C ALA A 237 5.10 -16.95 -13.60
N ALA A 238 5.12 -17.83 -12.59
CA ALA A 238 5.74 -19.15 -12.70
C ALA A 238 5.06 -20.04 -13.73
N ALA A 239 3.72 -20.03 -13.78
CA ALA A 239 2.94 -20.87 -14.68
C ALA A 239 3.01 -20.44 -16.16
N ALA A 240 3.26 -19.16 -16.44
CA ALA A 240 3.29 -18.61 -17.80
C ALA A 240 4.65 -18.73 -18.50
N GLY A 241 5.71 -19.10 -17.77
CA GLY A 241 7.04 -19.39 -18.35
C GLY A 241 7.91 -18.16 -18.63
N LYS A 242 9.10 -18.40 -19.20
CA LYS A 242 10.19 -17.41 -19.28
C LYS A 242 9.93 -16.19 -20.17
N GLU A 243 9.24 -16.37 -21.29
CA GLU A 243 9.09 -15.29 -22.28
C GLU A 243 7.97 -14.31 -21.93
N HIS A 244 6.85 -14.80 -21.38
CA HIS A 244 5.64 -13.99 -21.18
C HIS A 244 5.20 -13.90 -19.71
N GLY A 245 5.91 -14.58 -18.79
CA GLY A 245 5.45 -14.73 -17.41
C GLY A 245 5.45 -13.44 -16.60
N VAL A 246 6.33 -12.49 -16.90
CA VAL A 246 6.37 -11.21 -16.17
C VAL A 246 5.10 -10.40 -16.43
N VAL A 247 4.71 -10.23 -17.70
CA VAL A 247 3.51 -9.48 -18.10
C VAL A 247 2.25 -10.24 -17.69
N ALA A 248 2.17 -11.53 -18.00
CA ALA A 248 1.03 -12.38 -17.63
C ALA A 248 0.79 -12.39 -16.11
N GLY A 249 1.86 -12.51 -15.33
CA GLY A 249 1.82 -12.43 -13.88
C GLY A 249 1.30 -11.08 -13.38
N MET A 250 1.81 -9.96 -13.91
CA MET A 250 1.40 -8.62 -13.48
C MET A 250 -0.08 -8.35 -13.79
N VAL A 251 -0.55 -8.71 -15.00
CA VAL A 251 -1.96 -8.54 -15.38
C VAL A 251 -2.85 -9.43 -14.51
N GLY A 252 -2.49 -10.70 -14.34
CA GLY A 252 -3.24 -11.63 -13.50
C GLY A 252 -3.28 -11.22 -12.02
N CYS A 253 -2.18 -10.69 -11.50
CA CYS A 253 -2.11 -10.06 -10.18
C CYS A 253 -3.09 -8.90 -10.06
N GLY A 254 -3.12 -8.01 -11.06
CA GLY A 254 -4.06 -6.89 -11.12
C GLY A 254 -5.51 -7.37 -11.06
N MET A 255 -5.84 -8.40 -11.83
CA MET A 255 -7.17 -9.03 -11.83
C MET A 255 -7.57 -9.52 -10.43
N VAL A 256 -6.77 -10.40 -9.81
CA VAL A 256 -7.09 -10.98 -8.50
C VAL A 256 -7.13 -9.91 -7.40
N LYS A 257 -6.18 -8.97 -7.41
CA LYS A 257 -6.13 -7.85 -6.46
C LYS A 257 -7.40 -6.98 -6.57
N CYS A 258 -7.78 -6.57 -7.78
CA CYS A 258 -8.95 -5.70 -7.95
C CYS A 258 -10.23 -6.40 -7.48
N MET A 259 -10.43 -7.67 -7.83
CA MET A 259 -11.61 -8.42 -7.40
C MET A 259 -11.70 -8.57 -5.88
N THR A 260 -10.59 -8.95 -5.24
CA THR A 260 -10.53 -9.14 -3.79
C THR A 260 -10.64 -7.83 -3.01
N SER A 261 -10.10 -6.73 -3.52
CA SER A 261 -10.24 -5.40 -2.89
C SER A 261 -11.69 -4.94 -2.96
N ILE A 262 -12.27 -4.91 -4.17
CA ILE A 262 -13.64 -4.42 -4.38
C ILE A 262 -14.65 -5.21 -3.54
N SER A 263 -14.46 -6.52 -3.39
CA SER A 263 -15.35 -7.31 -2.51
C SER A 263 -15.28 -6.91 -1.03
N ALA A 264 -14.10 -6.54 -0.53
CA ALA A 264 -13.95 -6.12 0.86
C ALA A 264 -14.46 -4.69 1.07
N ASP A 265 -14.15 -3.79 0.14
CA ASP A 265 -14.58 -2.39 0.18
C ASP A 265 -16.11 -2.31 0.09
N LEU A 266 -16.72 -3.07 -0.85
CA LEU A 266 -18.18 -3.17 -0.98
C LEU A 266 -18.86 -3.75 0.27
N MET A 267 -18.19 -4.67 0.98
CA MET A 267 -18.70 -5.20 2.25
C MET A 267 -18.71 -4.13 3.35
N GLN A 268 -17.68 -3.27 3.41
CA GLN A 268 -17.65 -2.12 4.33
C GLN A 268 -18.70 -1.07 3.97
N ASP A 269 -18.91 -0.82 2.68
CA ASP A 269 -19.96 0.06 2.19
C ASP A 269 -21.33 -0.46 2.62
N PHE A 270 -21.65 -1.73 2.33
CA PHE A 270 -22.94 -2.31 2.75
C PHE A 270 -23.12 -2.36 4.26
N LYS A 271 -22.05 -2.56 5.04
CA LYS A 271 -22.11 -2.45 6.50
C LYS A 271 -22.47 -1.04 6.94
N THR A 272 -21.88 -0.02 6.30
CA THR A 272 -22.21 1.38 6.57
C THR A 272 -23.67 1.65 6.22
N GLY A 273 -24.14 1.20 5.05
CA GLY A 273 -25.54 1.30 4.63
C GLY A 273 -26.51 0.62 5.59
N HIS A 274 -26.16 -0.55 6.11
CA HIS A 274 -26.95 -1.26 7.14
C HIS A 274 -27.05 -0.46 8.44
N LEU A 275 -25.95 0.18 8.87
CA LEU A 275 -25.94 1.02 10.07
C LEU A 275 -26.71 2.33 9.90
N THR A 276 -26.71 2.91 8.69
CA THR A 276 -27.40 4.16 8.35
C THR A 276 -28.80 3.96 7.79
N LEU A 277 -29.30 2.72 7.72
CA LEU A 277 -30.59 2.36 7.11
C LEU A 277 -30.72 2.83 5.65
N THR A 278 -29.60 2.93 4.94
CA THR A 278 -29.56 3.31 3.52
C THR A 278 -29.85 2.10 2.65
N SER A 279 -30.61 2.29 1.57
CA SER A 279 -31.01 1.18 0.70
C SER A 279 -29.80 0.59 -0.06
N PRO A 280 -29.58 -0.74 -0.03
CA PRO A 280 -28.47 -1.39 -0.73
C PRO A 280 -28.48 -1.19 -2.24
N ARG A 281 -29.68 -1.06 -2.85
CA ARG A 281 -29.83 -0.77 -4.29
C ARG A 281 -29.26 0.58 -4.67
N SER A 282 -29.57 1.64 -3.91
CA SER A 282 -29.04 2.97 -4.18
C SER A 282 -27.53 3.00 -4.05
N MET A 283 -26.98 2.28 -3.06
CA MET A 283 -25.54 2.11 -2.91
C MET A 283 -24.90 1.42 -4.11
N LEU A 284 -25.50 0.32 -4.60
CA LEU A 284 -24.97 -0.36 -5.78
C LEU A 284 -25.02 0.54 -7.02
N ILE A 285 -26.12 1.25 -7.26
CA ILE A 285 -26.26 2.17 -8.40
C ILE A 285 -25.21 3.27 -8.32
N ALA A 286 -25.01 3.87 -7.14
CA ALA A 286 -23.97 4.86 -6.92
C ALA A 286 -22.56 4.28 -7.21
N GLN A 287 -22.29 3.05 -6.78
CA GLN A 287 -21.04 2.36 -7.05
C GLN A 287 -20.83 2.10 -8.55
N ILE A 288 -21.88 1.72 -9.28
CA ILE A 288 -21.81 1.52 -10.74
C ILE A 288 -21.49 2.84 -11.44
N ILE A 289 -22.17 3.92 -11.07
CA ILE A 289 -21.92 5.26 -11.64
C ILE A 289 -20.50 5.72 -11.31
N GLY A 290 -20.08 5.60 -10.05
CA GLY A 290 -18.73 5.96 -9.62
C GLY A 290 -17.65 5.15 -10.34
N THR A 291 -17.87 3.84 -10.53
CA THR A 291 -16.97 2.96 -11.28
C THR A 291 -16.90 3.37 -12.74
N ALA A 292 -18.04 3.65 -13.39
CA ALA A 292 -18.09 4.07 -14.79
C ALA A 292 -17.34 5.38 -15.03
N ILE A 293 -17.52 6.36 -14.14
CA ILE A 293 -16.78 7.62 -14.16
C ILE A 293 -15.28 7.37 -13.93
N GLY A 294 -14.95 6.52 -12.96
CA GLY A 294 -13.57 6.13 -12.64
C GLY A 294 -12.84 5.46 -13.80
N CYS A 295 -13.52 4.62 -14.59
CA CYS A 295 -12.96 3.97 -15.78
C CYS A 295 -12.52 4.97 -16.86
N VAL A 296 -13.10 6.18 -16.91
CA VAL A 296 -12.73 7.23 -17.87
C VAL A 296 -11.72 8.19 -17.24
N ILE A 297 -12.00 8.70 -16.04
CA ILE A 297 -11.18 9.74 -15.42
C ILE A 297 -9.82 9.18 -15.00
N SER A 298 -9.76 7.99 -14.39
CA SER A 298 -8.51 7.47 -13.82
C SER A 298 -7.41 7.24 -14.87
N PRO A 299 -7.67 6.57 -16.02
CA PRO A 299 -6.66 6.42 -17.07
C PRO A 299 -6.24 7.74 -17.70
N LEU A 300 -7.17 8.68 -17.90
CA LEU A 300 -6.86 10.01 -18.45
C LEU A 300 -5.96 10.80 -17.52
N THR A 301 -6.27 10.82 -16.23
CA THR A 301 -5.43 11.45 -15.21
C THR A 301 -4.05 10.78 -15.19
N PHE A 302 -3.98 9.45 -15.15
CA PHE A 302 -2.70 8.74 -15.21
C PHE A 302 -1.88 9.10 -16.45
N TYR A 303 -2.51 9.17 -17.63
CA TYR A 303 -1.82 9.53 -18.87
C TYR A 303 -1.28 10.97 -18.86
N VAL A 304 -2.00 11.92 -18.25
CA VAL A 304 -1.49 13.28 -18.05
C VAL A 304 -0.25 13.28 -17.16
N PHE A 305 -0.30 12.61 -16.01
CA PHE A 305 0.85 12.51 -15.10
C PHE A 305 2.04 11.79 -15.74
N TYR A 306 1.79 10.71 -16.48
CA TYR A 306 2.82 9.92 -17.16
C TYR A 306 3.57 10.70 -18.24
N ASN A 307 2.88 11.62 -18.94
CA ASN A 307 3.53 12.48 -19.93
C ASN A 307 4.15 13.75 -19.32
N ALA A 308 3.62 14.24 -18.21
CA ALA A 308 4.10 15.45 -17.55
C ALA A 308 5.38 15.21 -16.74
N PHE A 309 5.52 14.03 -16.14
CA PHE A 309 6.64 13.69 -15.25
C PHE A 309 7.37 12.45 -15.73
N ASP A 310 8.69 12.40 -15.52
CA ASP A 310 9.50 11.22 -15.77
C ASP A 310 9.30 10.18 -14.65
N ILE A 311 8.16 9.47 -14.72
CA ILE A 311 7.74 8.48 -13.72
C ILE A 311 8.48 7.17 -13.94
N GLY A 312 9.11 6.67 -12.87
CA GLY A 312 9.76 5.36 -12.85
C GLY A 312 11.26 5.39 -13.14
N ASN A 313 11.81 6.55 -13.52
CA ASN A 313 13.24 6.76 -13.51
C ASN A 313 13.77 6.78 -12.06
N GLN A 314 14.88 6.10 -11.80
CA GLN A 314 15.50 5.96 -10.47
C GLN A 314 16.15 7.27 -9.99
N ASP A 315 16.54 8.13 -10.93
CA ASP A 315 17.23 9.39 -10.67
C ASP A 315 16.27 10.58 -10.61
N SER A 316 15.02 10.37 -11.06
CA SER A 316 13.94 11.35 -10.97
C SER A 316 13.36 11.42 -9.54
N PRO A 317 12.81 12.57 -9.10
CA PRO A 317 12.00 12.65 -7.89
C PRO A 317 10.79 11.70 -7.90
N TRP A 318 10.29 11.34 -9.08
CA TRP A 318 9.07 10.54 -9.28
C TRP A 318 9.37 9.05 -9.44
N LYS A 319 10.02 8.46 -8.43
CA LYS A 319 10.33 7.03 -8.42
C LYS A 319 9.04 6.21 -8.31
N ALA A 320 8.99 5.06 -8.98
CA ALA A 320 7.87 4.12 -8.90
C ALA A 320 8.24 2.87 -8.08
N PRO A 321 8.45 2.98 -6.75
CA PRO A 321 8.98 1.90 -5.92
C PRO A 321 8.09 0.66 -5.93
N TYR A 322 6.76 0.84 -5.91
CA TYR A 322 5.83 -0.28 -5.99
C TYR A 322 5.92 -1.00 -7.34
N ALA A 323 6.03 -0.29 -8.46
CA ALA A 323 6.17 -0.93 -9.77
C ALA A 323 7.42 -1.83 -9.82
N LEU A 324 8.52 -1.39 -9.20
CA LEU A 324 9.74 -2.20 -9.06
C LEU A 324 9.51 -3.44 -8.20
N ILE A 325 8.83 -3.32 -7.04
CA ILE A 325 8.49 -4.47 -6.19
C ILE A 325 7.70 -5.51 -7.00
N TYR A 326 6.64 -5.09 -7.67
CA TYR A 326 5.76 -6.00 -8.43
C TYR A 326 6.49 -6.64 -9.62
N ARG A 327 7.26 -5.85 -10.39
CA ARG A 327 8.10 -6.37 -11.47
C ARG A 327 9.10 -7.41 -10.96
N ASN A 328 9.73 -7.16 -9.82
CA ASN A 328 10.76 -8.05 -9.28
C ASN A 328 10.19 -9.33 -8.67
N ILE A 329 8.99 -9.28 -8.08
CA ILE A 329 8.25 -10.49 -7.68
C ILE A 329 7.90 -11.32 -8.92
N ALA A 330 7.49 -10.68 -10.02
CA ALA A 330 7.18 -11.38 -11.26
C ALA A 330 8.43 -12.06 -11.86
N ILE A 331 9.56 -11.35 -11.92
CA ILE A 331 10.85 -11.92 -12.35
C ILE A 331 11.25 -13.10 -11.47
N LEU A 332 11.10 -12.99 -10.14
CA LEU A 332 11.37 -14.09 -9.21
C LEU A 332 10.47 -15.30 -9.48
N GLY A 333 9.20 -15.09 -9.84
CA GLY A 333 8.29 -16.17 -10.23
C GLY A 333 8.73 -16.88 -11.52
N VAL A 334 9.30 -16.14 -12.47
CA VAL A 334 9.69 -16.65 -13.80
C VAL A 334 11.07 -17.31 -13.81
N GLU A 335 12.08 -16.61 -13.31
CA GLU A 335 13.48 -17.04 -13.34
C GLU A 335 13.86 -17.87 -12.11
N GLY A 336 13.00 -17.92 -11.10
CA GLY A 336 13.26 -18.57 -9.83
C GLY A 336 14.43 -17.92 -9.07
N PHE A 337 15.02 -18.68 -8.16
CA PHE A 337 16.11 -18.20 -7.31
C PHE A 337 17.43 -17.96 -8.07
N SER A 338 17.55 -18.39 -9.32
CA SER A 338 18.75 -18.13 -10.14
C SER A 338 18.93 -16.67 -10.58
N ALA A 339 17.90 -15.84 -10.44
CA ALA A 339 17.98 -14.40 -10.71
C ALA A 339 18.73 -13.61 -9.61
N LEU A 340 19.00 -14.24 -8.46
CA LEU A 340 19.51 -13.56 -7.27
C LEU A 340 21.04 -13.39 -7.31
N PRO A 341 21.58 -12.23 -6.85
CA PRO A 341 23.01 -12.07 -6.59
C PRO A 341 23.54 -13.10 -5.57
N MET A 342 24.87 -13.30 -5.55
CA MET A 342 25.54 -14.17 -4.58
C MET A 342 25.14 -13.82 -3.13
N HIS A 343 24.90 -14.82 -2.27
CA HIS A 343 24.44 -14.64 -0.88
C HIS A 343 23.08 -13.92 -0.67
N CYS A 344 22.47 -13.33 -1.71
CA CYS A 344 21.18 -12.64 -1.60
C CYS A 344 20.06 -13.58 -1.14
N LEU A 345 20.06 -14.84 -1.61
CA LEU A 345 19.07 -15.84 -1.19
C LEU A 345 19.14 -16.13 0.33
N GLN A 346 20.35 -16.25 0.89
CA GLN A 346 20.54 -16.51 2.32
C GLN A 346 19.98 -15.38 3.18
N LEU A 347 20.25 -14.12 2.77
CA LEU A 347 19.66 -12.95 3.40
C LEU A 347 18.13 -12.93 3.26
N CYS A 348 17.60 -13.20 2.07
CA CYS A 348 16.16 -13.27 1.83
C CYS A 348 15.50 -14.33 2.72
N CYS A 349 16.07 -15.52 2.84
CA CYS A 349 15.58 -16.56 3.74
C CYS A 349 15.61 -16.11 5.21
N GLY A 350 16.68 -15.45 5.65
CA GLY A 350 16.78 -14.88 7.00
C GLY A 350 15.71 -13.84 7.29
N PHE A 351 15.49 -12.90 6.37
CA PHE A 351 14.47 -11.84 6.50
C PHE A 351 13.04 -12.38 6.38
N PHE A 352 12.82 -13.39 5.55
CA PHE A 352 11.54 -14.11 5.47
C PHE A 352 11.23 -14.83 6.77
N ALA A 353 12.21 -15.56 7.33
CA ALA A 353 12.07 -16.22 8.63
C ALA A 353 11.84 -15.19 9.75
N PHE A 354 12.56 -14.07 9.75
CA PHE A 354 12.33 -12.96 10.67
C PHE A 354 10.89 -12.44 10.57
N ALA A 355 10.35 -12.24 9.36
CA ALA A 355 8.99 -11.76 9.18
C ALA A 355 7.94 -12.75 9.74
N LEU A 356 8.15 -14.05 9.53
CA LEU A 356 7.28 -15.09 10.11
C LEU A 356 7.37 -15.11 11.64
N VAL A 357 8.60 -15.12 12.18
CA VAL A 357 8.84 -15.16 13.64
C VAL A 357 8.31 -13.91 14.32
N ALA A 358 8.52 -12.73 13.75
CA ALA A 358 7.99 -11.48 14.29
C ALA A 358 6.46 -11.49 14.35
N ASN A 359 5.79 -11.96 13.30
CA ASN A 359 4.34 -12.07 13.30
C ASN A 359 3.82 -13.13 14.30
N LEU A 360 4.48 -14.29 14.37
CA LEU A 360 4.19 -15.32 15.38
C LEU A 360 4.37 -14.76 16.80
N MET A 361 5.50 -14.11 17.06
CA MET A 361 5.78 -13.45 18.33
C MET A 361 4.69 -12.46 18.69
N ARG A 362 4.26 -11.62 17.75
CA ARG A 362 3.20 -10.64 18.00
C ARG A 362 1.87 -11.28 18.41
N ASP A 363 1.53 -12.43 17.84
CA ASP A 363 0.26 -13.12 18.11
C ASP A 363 0.30 -13.99 19.37
N PHE A 364 1.45 -14.60 19.68
CA PHE A 364 1.61 -15.50 20.83
C PHE A 364 2.10 -14.81 22.10
N LEU A 365 2.84 -13.68 22.00
CA LEU A 365 3.29 -12.97 23.19
C LEU A 365 2.13 -12.24 23.90
N PRO A 366 2.21 -12.08 25.23
CA PRO A 366 1.26 -11.27 25.99
C PRO A 366 1.16 -9.85 25.42
N GLN A 367 -0.03 -9.24 25.47
CA GLN A 367 -0.29 -7.91 24.90
C GLN A 367 0.71 -6.82 25.33
N LYS A 368 1.36 -6.95 26.50
CA LYS A 368 2.41 -6.01 26.94
C LYS A 368 3.64 -6.04 26.05
N TYR A 369 4.05 -7.20 25.55
CA TYR A 369 5.24 -7.38 24.72
C TYR A 369 4.88 -7.41 23.23
N GLY A 370 3.75 -8.01 22.84
CA GLY A 370 3.31 -8.06 21.45
C GLY A 370 3.08 -6.68 20.81
N LYS A 371 2.77 -5.65 21.61
CA LYS A 371 2.61 -4.26 21.13
C LYS A 371 3.92 -3.59 20.69
N TRP A 372 5.07 -4.12 21.09
CA TRP A 372 6.39 -3.56 20.73
C TRP A 372 7.07 -4.31 19.58
N VAL A 373 6.51 -5.45 19.17
CA VAL A 373 7.05 -6.23 18.05
C VAL A 373 6.83 -5.44 16.76
N PRO A 374 7.89 -5.12 16.01
CA PRO A 374 7.77 -4.31 14.81
C PRO A 374 6.99 -5.05 13.72
N LEU A 375 6.43 -4.27 12.80
CA LEU A 375 5.69 -4.73 11.64
C LEU A 375 6.65 -4.99 10.47
N PRO A 376 6.89 -6.26 10.07
CA PRO A 376 7.85 -6.58 9.02
C PRO A 376 7.50 -5.94 7.67
N MET A 377 6.19 -5.88 7.32
CA MET A 377 5.75 -5.18 6.11
C MET A 377 6.12 -3.69 6.13
N ALA A 378 5.90 -3.01 7.26
CA ALA A 378 6.28 -1.61 7.41
C ALA A 378 7.80 -1.43 7.33
N MET A 379 8.57 -2.28 8.02
CA MET A 379 10.03 -2.27 7.96
C MET A 379 10.60 -2.44 6.55
N GLY A 380 9.90 -3.17 5.67
CA GLY A 380 10.34 -3.40 4.29
C GLY A 380 10.24 -2.16 3.39
N PHE A 381 9.32 -1.23 3.65
CA PHE A 381 9.08 -0.09 2.75
C PHE A 381 10.29 0.88 2.62
N PRO A 382 11.00 1.24 3.72
CA PRO A 382 12.23 2.02 3.65
C PRO A 382 13.37 1.44 2.82
N PHE A 383 13.41 0.12 2.62
CA PHE A 383 14.49 -0.54 1.89
C PHE A 383 14.60 -0.04 0.44
N LEU A 384 13.49 0.43 -0.13
CA LEU A 384 13.42 0.93 -1.51
C LEU A 384 13.24 2.43 -1.62
N VAL A 385 12.49 3.05 -0.71
CA VAL A 385 12.10 4.46 -0.83
C VAL A 385 13.16 5.41 -0.26
N GLY A 386 13.83 5.02 0.84
CA GLY A 386 14.77 5.88 1.55
C GLY A 386 14.42 6.03 3.03
N ALA A 387 15.30 6.65 3.80
CA ALA A 387 15.06 6.90 5.23
C ALA A 387 14.27 8.20 5.51
N SER A 388 14.20 9.13 4.55
CA SER A 388 13.63 10.46 4.73
C SER A 388 12.15 10.39 5.13
N PHE A 389 11.33 9.72 4.31
CA PHE A 389 9.89 9.62 4.59
C PHE A 389 9.58 8.96 5.94
N ALA A 390 10.43 8.03 6.43
CA ALA A 390 10.26 7.40 7.72
C ALA A 390 10.51 8.39 8.88
N ILE A 391 11.44 9.33 8.70
CA ILE A 391 11.67 10.44 9.64
C ILE A 391 10.46 11.37 9.64
N ASP A 392 9.92 11.72 8.48
CA ASP A 392 8.77 12.63 8.39
C ASP A 392 7.52 12.04 9.03
N MET A 393 7.26 10.75 8.81
CA MET A 393 6.17 10.03 9.49
C MET A 393 6.39 9.93 11.00
N CYS A 394 7.64 9.75 11.46
CA CYS A 394 7.96 9.80 12.88
C CYS A 394 7.76 11.19 13.50
N ALA A 395 8.05 12.27 12.76
CA ALA A 395 7.76 13.62 13.20
C ALA A 395 6.26 13.84 13.40
N GLY A 396 5.42 13.34 12.48
CA GLY A 396 3.95 13.32 12.64
C GLY A 396 3.50 12.59 13.90
N SER A 397 4.09 11.42 14.15
CA SER A 397 3.86 10.62 15.37
C SER A 397 4.22 11.39 16.64
N LEU A 398 5.34 12.12 16.63
CA LEU A 398 5.82 12.94 17.75
C LEU A 398 4.87 14.11 18.02
N ILE A 399 4.37 14.77 16.97
CA ILE A 399 3.36 15.84 17.09
C ILE A 399 2.11 15.31 17.80
N VAL A 400 1.61 14.14 17.40
CA VAL A 400 0.43 13.51 18.04
C VAL A 400 0.72 13.13 19.49
N TYR A 401 1.91 12.59 19.77
CA TYR A 401 2.30 12.24 21.13
C TYR A 401 2.36 13.47 22.06
N ILE A 402 2.97 14.56 21.60
CA ILE A 402 3.04 15.83 22.35
C ILE A 402 1.64 16.42 22.52
N TRP A 403 0.80 16.41 21.48
CA TRP A 403 -0.56 16.92 21.57
C TRP A 403 -1.39 16.13 22.59
N HIS A 404 -1.30 14.80 22.59
CA HIS A 404 -1.97 13.98 23.62
C HIS A 404 -1.45 14.22 25.03
N ARG A 405 -0.20 14.67 25.20
CA ARG A 405 0.36 15.06 26.51
C ARG A 405 -0.18 16.40 26.99
N ILE A 406 -0.48 17.33 26.08
CA ILE A 406 -1.02 18.65 26.40
C ILE A 406 -2.54 18.58 26.61
N ASP A 407 -3.27 17.98 25.67
CA ASP A 407 -4.74 17.91 25.69
C ASP A 407 -5.25 16.64 24.98
N ARG A 408 -5.61 15.63 25.77
CA ARG A 408 -6.14 14.35 25.25
C ARG A 408 -7.50 14.50 24.56
N SER A 409 -8.37 15.35 25.09
CA SER A 409 -9.76 15.46 24.61
C SER A 409 -9.79 16.09 23.22
N LYS A 410 -9.08 17.21 23.07
CA LYS A 410 -8.98 17.91 21.79
C LYS A 410 -8.18 17.13 20.74
N ALA A 411 -7.09 16.47 21.14
CA ALA A 411 -6.26 15.67 20.23
C ALA A 411 -7.06 14.55 19.54
N THR A 412 -7.88 13.82 20.29
CA THR A 412 -8.64 12.66 19.76
C THR A 412 -9.56 13.05 18.60
N HIS A 413 -10.15 14.25 18.64
CA HIS A 413 -11.06 14.71 17.60
C HIS A 413 -10.39 15.58 16.53
N MET A 414 -9.30 16.28 16.85
CA MET A 414 -8.65 17.19 15.92
C MET A 414 -7.54 16.55 15.10
N VAL A 415 -6.83 15.53 15.61
CA VAL A 415 -5.72 14.89 14.91
C VAL A 415 -6.11 14.40 13.51
N PRO A 416 -7.22 13.66 13.31
CA PRO A 416 -7.64 13.25 11.97
C PRO A 416 -7.93 14.44 11.06
N ALA A 417 -8.57 15.50 11.58
CA ALA A 417 -8.90 16.70 10.79
C ALA A 417 -7.66 17.49 10.37
N VAL A 418 -6.66 17.63 11.25
CA VAL A 418 -5.39 18.30 10.95
C VAL A 418 -4.57 17.50 9.95
N ALA A 419 -4.44 16.19 10.18
CA ALA A 419 -3.67 15.31 9.33
C ALA A 419 -4.26 15.21 7.92
N SER A 420 -5.59 15.09 7.79
CA SER A 420 -6.26 15.17 6.49
C SER A 420 -6.09 16.53 5.83
N GLY A 421 -6.04 17.62 6.60
CA GLY A 421 -5.74 18.96 6.09
C GLY A 421 -4.36 19.03 5.45
N PHE A 422 -3.33 18.49 6.12
CA PHE A 422 -1.98 18.40 5.57
C PHE A 422 -1.91 17.57 4.29
N ILE A 423 -2.47 16.36 4.28
CA ILE A 423 -2.46 15.49 3.10
C ILE A 423 -3.21 16.14 1.92
N CYS A 424 -4.41 16.69 2.15
CA CYS A 424 -5.21 17.29 1.09
C CYS A 424 -4.59 18.60 0.56
N GLY A 425 -3.99 19.43 1.41
CA GLY A 425 -3.43 20.71 0.98
C GLY A 425 -2.18 20.54 0.13
N ASP A 426 -1.27 19.64 0.53
CA ASP A 426 -0.11 19.28 -0.29
C ASP A 426 -0.53 18.55 -1.58
N GLY A 427 -1.44 17.59 -1.48
CA GLY A 427 -1.99 16.87 -2.64
C GLY A 427 -2.68 17.79 -3.65
N LEU A 428 -3.38 18.84 -3.20
CA LEU A 428 -4.01 19.80 -4.11
C LEU A 428 -2.97 20.67 -4.84
N TRP A 429 -1.85 21.02 -4.18
CA TRP A 429 -0.78 21.81 -4.81
C TRP A 429 -0.09 21.07 -5.97
N ILE A 430 -0.08 19.73 -5.94
CA ILE A 430 0.45 18.91 -7.05
C ILE A 430 -0.26 19.23 -8.36
N PHE A 431 -1.55 19.58 -8.35
CA PHE A 431 -2.29 19.89 -9.57
C PHE A 431 -1.78 21.17 -10.27
N PRO A 432 -1.73 22.36 -9.61
CA PRO A 432 -1.07 23.54 -10.18
C PRO A 432 0.39 23.29 -10.58
N ALA A 433 1.18 22.58 -9.75
CA ALA A 433 2.56 22.25 -10.06
C ALA A 433 2.68 21.43 -11.35
N SER A 434 1.74 20.50 -11.58
CA SER A 434 1.67 19.70 -12.81
C SER A 434 1.30 20.55 -14.03
N LEU A 435 0.38 21.51 -13.89
CA LEU A 435 0.05 22.46 -14.96
C LEU A 435 1.24 23.36 -15.32
N LEU A 436 1.99 23.82 -14.32
CA LEU A 436 3.22 24.62 -14.53
C LEU A 436 4.31 23.79 -15.21
N ALA A 437 4.49 22.53 -14.80
CA ALA A 437 5.41 21.60 -15.44
C ALA A 437 5.02 21.34 -16.91
N LEU A 438 3.72 21.14 -17.20
CA LEU A 438 3.20 21.01 -18.57
C LEU A 438 3.44 22.28 -19.41
N ALA A 439 3.36 23.46 -18.79
CA ALA A 439 3.70 24.73 -19.42
C ALA A 439 5.23 24.96 -19.55
N LYS A 440 6.06 23.98 -19.15
CA LYS A 440 7.53 24.06 -19.11
C LYS A 440 8.07 25.21 -18.25
N ILE A 441 7.32 25.60 -17.24
CA ILE A 441 7.73 26.61 -16.26
C ILE A 441 8.52 25.90 -15.18
N THR A 442 9.84 26.13 -15.15
CA THR A 442 10.71 25.64 -14.07
C THR A 442 10.57 26.53 -12.84
N PRO A 443 10.75 25.99 -11.63
CA PRO A 443 10.78 26.82 -10.44
C PRO A 443 11.94 27.83 -10.49
N PRO A 444 11.73 29.05 -9.98
CA PRO A 444 12.64 30.16 -10.25
C PRO A 444 13.94 30.14 -9.45
N MET A 445 13.99 29.47 -8.29
CA MET A 445 15.18 29.44 -7.44
C MET A 445 15.59 28.00 -7.12
N CYS A 446 16.90 27.75 -7.07
CA CYS A 446 17.47 26.51 -6.55
C CYS A 446 18.14 26.80 -5.19
N MET A 447 17.70 26.10 -4.14
CA MET A 447 18.39 26.07 -2.84
C MET A 447 19.23 24.79 -2.73
N ALA A 448 20.55 24.90 -2.83
CA ALA A 448 21.47 23.77 -2.72
C ALA A 448 22.29 23.84 -1.41
N PHE A 449 22.63 22.68 -0.86
CA PHE A 449 23.40 22.55 0.39
C PHE A 449 24.72 21.83 0.11
N ALA A 450 25.84 22.52 0.32
CA ALA A 450 27.18 21.96 0.14
C ALA A 450 27.99 22.08 1.43
N SER A 451 28.99 21.22 1.64
CA SER A 451 29.98 21.47 2.69
C SER A 451 30.81 22.69 2.31
N THR A 452 30.93 23.63 3.23
CA THR A 452 32.02 24.60 3.20
C THR A 452 33.27 23.86 3.68
N HIS A 453 33.89 23.02 2.84
CA HIS A 453 35.27 22.52 2.92
C HIS A 453 35.53 21.48 1.84
#